data_AF-A0A6J4QK92-F1
#
_entry.id   AF-A0A6J4QK92-F1
#
_cell.length_a   1.000
_cell.length_b   1.000
_cell.length_c   1.000
_cell.angle_alpha   90.00
_cell.angle_beta   90.00
_cell.angle_gamma   90.00
#
_symmetry.space_group_name_H-M   'P 1'
#
loop_
_entity.id
_entity.type
_entity.pdbx_description
1 polymer ?
#
loop_
_entity_poly.entity_id
_entity_poly.type
_entity_poly.pdbx_seq_one_letter_code
_entity_poly.pdbx_strand_id
1 'polypeptide(L)'
;MATTRPRGRPNGKAIIVAQRAATKLHSFVYRVTDGRVGGRMLGAPVLLLTTTGRKSGRERTVPLFYLKDGEDMAVVGSNGGTAAPPA
;
A
#
# COMPACT_ATOMS: atom_id res chain seq x y z
N MET A 1 -30.14 -15.72 12.52
CA MET A 1 -29.31 -15.29 11.37
C MET A 1 -28.39 -14.16 11.85
N ALA A 2 -27.10 -14.43 12.09
CA ALA A 2 -26.16 -13.42 12.58
C ALA A 2 -25.65 -12.57 11.41
N THR A 3 -25.99 -11.28 11.39
CA THR A 3 -25.48 -10.32 10.41
C THR A 3 -24.00 -10.07 10.70
N THR A 4 -23.11 -10.65 9.92
CA THR A 4 -21.66 -10.44 10.05
C THR A 4 -21.34 -8.99 9.71
N ARG A 5 -21.01 -8.16 10.72
CA ARG A 5 -20.46 -6.83 10.45
C ARG A 5 -19.16 -6.98 9.65
N PRO A 6 -18.91 -6.13 8.65
CA PRO A 6 -17.65 -6.15 7.91
C PRO A 6 -16.49 -5.98 8.88
N ARG A 7 -15.48 -6.85 8.79
CA ARG A 7 -14.27 -6.74 9.62
C ARG A 7 -13.42 -5.56 9.12
N GLY A 8 -12.91 -4.75 10.05
CA GLY A 8 -12.03 -3.62 9.75
C GLY A 8 -12.70 -2.26 9.94
N ARG A 9 -11.89 -1.22 10.06
CA ARG A 9 -12.38 0.15 10.28
C ARG A 9 -12.93 0.78 8.99
N PRO A 10 -13.99 1.60 9.04
CA PRO A 10 -14.36 2.43 7.90
C PRO A 10 -13.31 3.52 7.68
N ASN A 11 -13.16 3.96 6.43
CA ASN A 11 -12.36 5.12 6.08
C ASN A 11 -13.27 6.28 5.66
N GLY A 12 -13.05 7.46 6.24
CA GLY A 12 -13.62 8.71 5.73
C GLY A 12 -12.92 9.18 4.44
N LYS A 13 -13.62 9.96 3.61
CA LYS A 13 -13.08 10.51 2.35
C LYS A 13 -11.77 11.26 2.55
N ALA A 14 -11.66 12.05 3.63
CA ALA A 14 -10.45 12.80 3.97
C ALA A 14 -9.24 11.87 4.17
N ILE A 15 -9.41 10.76 4.89
CA ILE A 15 -8.33 9.76 5.09
C ILE A 15 -7.91 9.14 3.76
N ILE A 16 -8.85 8.81 2.87
CA ILE A 16 -8.53 8.24 1.55
C ILE A 16 -7.71 9.22 0.72
N VAL A 17 -8.07 10.50 0.73
CA VAL A 17 -7.34 11.55 0.00
C VAL A 17 -5.94 11.72 0.59
N ALA A 18 -5.82 11.83 1.90
CA ALA A 18 -4.54 11.96 2.59
C ALA A 18 -3.62 10.74 2.32
N GLN A 19 -4.16 9.52 2.39
CA GLN A 19 -3.43 8.29 2.11
C GLN A 19 -2.90 8.29 0.67
N ARG A 20 -3.73 8.67 -0.32
CA ARG A 20 -3.30 8.76 -1.72
C ARG A 20 -2.20 9.80 -1.93
N ALA A 21 -2.30 10.96 -1.27
CA ALA A 21 -1.27 11.99 -1.35
C ALA A 21 0.06 11.50 -0.72
N ALA A 22 -0.01 10.89 0.46
CA ALA A 22 1.14 10.31 1.14
C ALA A 22 1.81 9.21 0.29
N THR A 23 1.03 8.31 -0.30
CA THR A 23 1.53 7.30 -1.24
C THR A 23 2.27 7.90 -2.43
N LYS A 24 1.72 8.96 -3.05
CA LYS A 24 2.40 9.62 -4.18
C LYS A 24 3.71 10.27 -3.76
N LEU A 25 3.70 10.98 -2.63
CA LEU A 25 4.90 11.64 -2.10
C LEU A 25 5.98 10.60 -1.76
N HIS A 26 5.61 9.52 -1.08
CA HIS A 26 6.55 8.46 -0.71
C HIS A 26 7.14 7.77 -1.94
N SER A 27 6.32 7.38 -2.93
CA SER A 27 6.82 6.83 -4.20
C SER A 27 7.77 7.79 -4.93
N PHE A 28 7.47 9.09 -4.92
CA PHE A 28 8.33 10.11 -5.53
C PHE A 28 9.67 10.20 -4.82
N VAL A 29 9.67 10.41 -3.49
CA VAL A 29 10.88 10.51 -2.67
C VAL A 29 11.73 9.24 -2.77
N TYR A 30 11.09 8.06 -2.72
CA TYR A 30 11.76 6.79 -2.90
C TYR A 30 12.51 6.76 -4.23
N ARG A 31 11.86 7.10 -5.35
CA ARG A 31 12.47 7.03 -6.68
C ARG A 31 13.61 8.03 -6.86
N VAL A 32 13.43 9.28 -6.46
CA VAL A 32 14.47 10.31 -6.65
C VAL A 32 15.70 10.08 -5.77
N THR A 33 15.56 9.30 -4.69
CA THR A 33 16.66 8.97 -3.78
C THR A 33 17.18 7.55 -3.96
N ASP A 34 16.69 6.80 -4.96
CA ASP A 34 17.01 5.38 -5.17
C ASP A 34 16.83 4.53 -3.91
N GLY A 35 15.72 4.75 -3.21
CA GLY A 35 15.35 4.07 -1.97
C GLY A 35 16.14 4.48 -0.73
N ARG A 36 17.13 5.37 -0.83
CA ARG A 36 17.89 5.87 0.35
C ARG A 36 16.98 6.57 1.36
N VAL A 37 15.94 7.27 0.88
CA VAL A 37 14.89 7.86 1.72
C VAL A 37 13.57 7.14 1.48
N GLY A 38 12.97 6.64 2.56
CA GLY A 38 11.70 5.91 2.50
C GLY A 38 11.81 4.44 2.08
N GLY A 39 13.01 3.92 1.79
CA GLY A 39 13.23 2.49 1.52
C GLY A 39 13.22 1.60 2.77
N ARG A 40 13.24 2.19 3.96
CA ARG A 40 12.95 1.53 5.24
C ARG A 40 12.06 2.45 6.07
N MET A 41 11.04 1.89 6.71
CA MET A 41 10.17 2.62 7.63
C MET A 41 9.78 1.73 8.80
N LEU A 42 9.68 2.28 10.01
CA LEU A 42 9.31 1.52 11.21
C LEU A 42 10.14 0.23 11.41
N GLY A 43 11.42 0.25 11.02
CA GLY A 43 12.32 -0.92 11.09
C GLY A 43 12.18 -1.94 9.95
N ALA A 44 11.17 -1.83 9.09
CA ALA A 44 10.89 -2.78 8.01
C ALA A 44 11.30 -2.24 6.62
N PRO A 45 11.72 -3.11 5.68
CA PRO A 45 12.07 -2.69 4.33
C PRO A 45 10.81 -2.40 3.50
N VAL A 46 10.92 -1.45 2.59
CA VAL A 46 9.86 -1.01 1.69
C VAL A 46 10.28 -1.28 0.24
N LEU A 47 9.34 -1.71 -0.59
CA LEU A 47 9.50 -1.76 -2.04
C LEU A 47 8.42 -0.92 -2.72
N LEU A 48 8.61 -0.63 -4.01
CA LEU A 48 7.57 -0.05 -4.85
C LEU A 48 6.91 -1.16 -5.67
N LEU A 49 5.63 -1.41 -5.42
CA LEU A 49 4.84 -2.36 -6.19
C LEU A 49 4.09 -1.63 -7.30
N THR A 50 4.39 -1.97 -8.54
CA THR A 50 3.62 -1.51 -9.71
C THR A 50 2.64 -2.60 -10.13
N THR A 51 1.35 -2.25 -10.21
CA THR A 51 0.29 -3.15 -10.69
C THR A 51 -0.52 -2.50 -11.81
N THR A 52 -1.05 -3.35 -12.71
CA THR A 52 -2.01 -2.93 -13.74
C THR A 52 -3.42 -3.04 -13.17
N GLY A 53 -4.14 -1.91 -13.10
CA GLY A 53 -5.47 -1.90 -12.51
C GLY A 53 -6.46 -2.73 -13.34
N ARG A 54 -7.01 -3.82 -12.77
CA ARG A 54 -7.92 -4.78 -13.43
C ARG A 54 -9.04 -4.14 -14.26
N LYS A 55 -9.64 -3.05 -13.76
CA LYS A 55 -10.76 -2.36 -14.43
C LYS A 55 -10.31 -1.27 -15.40
N SER A 56 -9.19 -0.61 -15.11
CA SER A 56 -8.78 0.61 -15.83
C SER A 56 -7.64 0.38 -16.82
N GLY A 57 -6.91 -0.73 -16.74
CA GLY A 57 -5.68 -0.98 -17.52
C GLY A 57 -4.49 -0.08 -17.14
N ARG A 58 -4.71 0.98 -16.34
CA ARG A 58 -3.67 1.92 -15.93
C ARG A 58 -2.73 1.33 -14.89
N GLU A 59 -1.44 1.57 -15.07
CA GLU A 59 -0.42 1.28 -14.08
C GLU A 59 -0.57 2.16 -12.84
N ARG A 60 -0.33 1.56 -11.68
CA ARG A 60 -0.34 2.24 -10.37
C ARG A 60 0.84 1.72 -9.57
N THR A 61 1.59 2.64 -8.96
CA THR A 61 2.71 2.28 -8.08
C THR A 61 2.40 2.69 -6.65
N VAL A 62 2.57 1.75 -5.71
CA VAL A 62 2.37 1.98 -4.28
C VAL A 62 3.58 1.47 -3.48
N PRO A 63 4.05 2.20 -2.45
CA PRO A 63 5.07 1.71 -1.54
C PRO A 63 4.44 0.74 -0.53
N LEU A 64 5.07 -0.41 -0.31
CA LEU A 64 4.61 -1.43 0.63
C LEU A 64 5.77 -2.00 1.44
N PHE A 65 5.49 -2.35 2.69
CA PHE A 65 6.35 -3.27 3.42
C PHE A 65 6.35 -4.63 2.72
N TYR A 66 7.51 -5.28 2.72
CA TYR A 66 7.64 -6.62 2.21
C TYR A 66 8.46 -7.50 3.15
N LEU A 67 8.26 -8.81 3.01
CA LEU A 67 9.08 -9.85 3.61
C LEU A 67 9.76 -10.63 2.48
N LYS A 68 10.98 -11.09 2.73
CA LYS A 68 11.65 -12.04 1.84
C LYS A 68 11.35 -13.45 2.31
N ASP A 69 11.03 -14.33 1.38
CA ASP A 69 10.87 -15.77 1.58
C ASP A 69 11.72 -16.50 0.54
N GLY A 70 12.99 -16.76 0.87
CA GLY A 70 13.99 -17.17 -0.12
C GLY A 70 14.17 -16.11 -1.22
N GLU A 71 13.90 -16.52 -2.47
CA GLU A 71 13.91 -15.65 -3.65
C GLU A 71 12.59 -14.87 -3.83
N ASP A 72 11.54 -15.25 -3.11
CA ASP A 72 10.22 -14.63 -3.20
C ASP A 72 10.10 -13.38 -2.32
N MET A 73 9.20 -12.48 -2.73
CA MET A 73 8.83 -11.30 -1.95
C MET A 73 7.34 -11.33 -1.63
N ALA A 74 7.02 -11.38 -0.34
CA ALA A 74 5.65 -11.36 0.16
C ALA A 74 5.23 -9.94 0.54
N VAL A 75 4.04 -9.53 0.10
CA VAL A 75 3.38 -8.27 0.46
C VAL A 75 1.98 -8.54 1.00
N VAL A 76 1.47 -7.65 1.86
CA VAL A 76 0.15 -7.82 2.50
C VAL A 76 -0.84 -6.78 2.01
N GLY A 77 -1.94 -7.25 1.41
CA GLY A 77 -3.07 -6.41 0.96
C GLY A 77 -3.98 -5.93 2.10
N SER A 78 -3.43 -5.33 3.16
CA SER A 78 -4.20 -5.00 4.38
C SER A 78 -5.03 -3.71 4.28
N ASN A 79 -4.63 -2.79 3.39
CA ASN A 79 -5.14 -1.41 3.33
C ASN A 79 -5.17 -0.73 4.72
N GLY A 80 -4.19 -1.01 5.58
CA GLY A 80 -4.14 -0.48 6.94
C GLY A 80 -5.29 -0.95 7.85
N GLY A 81 -5.79 -2.18 7.62
CA GLY A 81 -6.82 -2.83 8.44
C GLY A 81 -8.24 -2.31 8.20
N THR A 82 -8.48 -1.65 7.07
CA THR A 82 -9.81 -1.10 6.76
C THR A 82 -10.74 -2.18 6.25
N ALA A 83 -12.05 -1.94 6.34
CA ALA A 83 -13.06 -2.85 5.81
C ALA A 83 -12.99 -3.01 4.28
N ALA A 84 -12.45 -2.02 3.57
CA ALA A 84 -12.28 -2.09 2.13
C ALA A 84 -10.94 -2.74 1.76
N PRO A 85 -10.93 -3.75 0.87
CA PRO A 85 -9.68 -4.27 0.33
C PRO A 85 -8.93 -3.19 -0.49
N PRO A 86 -7.61 -3.33 -0.69
CA PRO A 86 -6.87 -2.48 -1.61
C PRO A 86 -7.39 -2.59 -3.05
N ALA A 87 -7.11 -1.57 -3.84
CA ALA A 87 -7.73 -1.29 -5.14
C ALA A 87 -7.07 -1.96 -6.34
#